data_AF-A0A2P5EFA8-F1
#
_entry.id   AF-A0A2P5EFA8-F1
#
_cell.length_a   1.000
_cell.length_b   1.000
_cell.length_c   1.000
_cell.angle_alpha   90.00
_cell.angle_beta   90.00
_cell.angle_gamma   90.00
#
_symmetry.space_group_name_H-M   'P 1'
#
loop_
_entity.id
_entity.type
_entity.pdbx_description
1 polymer ?
#
loop_
_entity_poly.entity_id
_entity_poly.type
_entity_poly.pdbx_seq_one_letter_code
_entity_poly.pdbx_strand_id
1 'polypeptide(L)' 'AGKNPLDFVDPSYKKEAFLKAYTPVIVDINGPELWPKTNYKLVQCPEFKKQRGKPKKQMRLEPDEIKLDGTTKLKKGSLH' A
#
# COMPACT_ATOMS: atom_id res chain seq x y z
N ALA A 1 6.07 -35.47 42.01
CA ALA A 1 5.99 -34.03 41.72
C ALA A 1 5.46 -33.85 40.30
N GLY A 2 4.47 -32.98 40.09
CA GLY A 2 3.94 -32.69 38.74
C GLY A 2 4.98 -31.93 37.90
N LYS A 3 4.98 -32.14 36.58
CA LYS A 3 5.86 -31.40 35.67
C LYS A 3 5.41 -29.94 35.58
N ASN A 4 6.36 -29.01 35.43
CA ASN A 4 6.04 -27.60 35.24
C ASN A 4 5.55 -27.39 33.80
N PRO A 5 4.36 -26.79 33.57
CA PRO A 5 3.86 -26.51 32.22
C PRO A 5 4.79 -25.63 31.39
N LEU A 6 5.63 -24.80 32.03
CA LEU A 6 6.60 -23.94 31.34
C LEU A 6 7.68 -24.73 30.58
N ASP A 7 7.91 -25.99 30.94
CA ASP A 7 8.90 -26.85 30.27
C ASP A 7 8.45 -27.30 28.88
N PHE A 8 7.15 -27.19 28.57
CA PHE A 8 6.55 -27.57 27.28
C PHE A 8 6.35 -26.37 26.34
N VAL A 9 6.77 -25.18 26.78
CA VAL A 9 6.67 -23.96 25.96
C VAL A 9 7.80 -23.95 24.93
N ASP A 10 7.44 -23.75 23.67
CA ASP A 10 8.40 -23.64 22.57
C ASP A 10 9.38 -22.48 22.83
N PRO A 11 10.69 -22.65 22.54
CA PRO A 11 11.68 -21.60 22.70
C PRO A 11 11.32 -20.27 22.03
N SER A 12 10.51 -20.28 20.97
CA SER A 12 10.05 -19.09 20.24
C SER A 12 9.20 -18.14 21.10
N TYR A 13 8.57 -18.62 22.17
CA TYR A 13 7.79 -17.80 23.10
C TYR A 13 8.60 -17.31 24.30
N LYS A 14 9.90 -17.65 24.37
CA LYS A 14 10.78 -17.20 25.45
C LYS A 14 11.28 -15.79 25.17
N LYS A 15 11.62 -15.06 26.24
CA LYS A 15 12.18 -13.70 26.17
C LYS A 15 13.40 -13.60 25.24
N GLU A 16 14.21 -14.64 25.20
CA GLU A 16 15.40 -14.71 24.34
C GLU A 16 15.04 -14.59 22.85
N ALA A 17 13.96 -15.25 22.41
CA ALA A 17 13.50 -15.17 21.03
C ALA A 17 12.95 -13.76 20.71
N PHE A 18 12.22 -13.15 21.65
CA PHE A 18 11.75 -11.77 21.52
C PHE A 18 12.91 -10.80 21.35
N LEU A 19 13.91 -10.87 22.25
CA LEU A 19 15.11 -10.02 22.14
C LEU A 19 15.83 -10.29 20.82
N LYS A 20 16.06 -11.54 20.44
CA LYS A 20 16.70 -11.86 19.16
C LYS A 20 15.98 -11.25 17.95
N ALA A 21 14.64 -11.21 17.95
CA ALA A 21 13.84 -10.64 16.87
C ALA A 21 13.88 -9.11 16.81
N TYR A 22 13.89 -8.44 17.96
CA TYR A 22 13.70 -6.99 18.06
C TYR A 22 14.94 -6.21 18.52
N THR A 23 16.01 -6.87 18.98
CA THR A 23 17.30 -6.24 19.31
C THR A 23 18.00 -5.63 18.10
N PRO A 24 17.98 -6.23 16.89
CA PRO A 24 18.54 -5.58 15.72
C PRO A 24 17.80 -4.27 15.45
N VAL A 25 18.56 -3.17 15.41
CA VAL A 25 18.02 -1.88 14.99
C VAL A 25 17.68 -1.96 13.50
N ILE A 26 16.43 -1.65 13.15
CA ILE A 26 16.05 -1.43 11.76
C ILE A 26 16.76 -0.14 11.34
N VAL A 27 17.89 -0.28 10.64
CA VAL A 27 18.57 0.86 10.02
C VAL A 27 17.71 1.38 8.88
N ASP A 28 17.75 2.69 8.68
CA ASP A 28 17.10 3.29 7.51
C ASP A 28 17.70 2.67 6.25
N ILE A 29 16.82 2.27 5.34
CA ILE A 29 17.23 1.87 4.01
C ILE A 29 17.68 3.14 3.30
N ASN A 30 18.86 3.09 2.67
CA ASN A 30 19.34 4.15 1.79
C ASN A 30 18.23 4.66 0.88
N GLY A 31 18.10 5.99 0.76
CA GLY A 31 17.04 6.59 -0.05
C GLY A 31 17.17 6.24 -1.55
N PRO A 32 16.13 6.52 -2.35
CA PRO A 32 16.12 6.24 -3.79
C PRO A 32 17.30 6.84 -4.57
N GLU A 33 17.90 7.91 -4.06
CA GLU A 33 19.07 8.56 -4.64
C GLU A 33 20.32 7.65 -4.65
N LEU A 34 20.45 6.77 -3.65
CA LEU A 34 21.57 5.85 -3.47
C LEU A 34 21.31 4.46 -4.07
N TRP A 35 20.11 4.22 -4.61
CA TRP A 35 19.80 2.94 -5.25
C TRP A 35 20.51 2.82 -6.60
N PRO A 36 20.98 1.62 -6.98
CA PRO A 36 21.59 1.40 -8.28
C PRO A 36 20.57 1.75 -9.39
N LYS A 37 20.92 2.73 -10.23
CA LYS A 37 20.14 3.04 -11.43
C LYS A 37 20.15 1.82 -12.33
N THR A 38 18.96 1.31 -12.62
CA THR A 38 18.84 0.10 -13.41
C THR A 38 18.40 0.45 -14.83
N ASN A 39 19.06 -0.16 -15.82
CA ASN A 39 18.72 0.00 -17.24
C ASN A 39 17.51 -0.85 -17.67
N TYR A 40 16.78 -1.43 -16.72
CA TYR A 40 15.57 -2.18 -17.04
C TYR A 40 14.53 -1.24 -17.64
N LYS A 41 13.74 -1.78 -18.57
CA LYS A 41 12.56 -1.08 -19.07
C LYS A 41 11.66 -0.76 -17.88
N LEU A 42 11.21 0.49 -17.80
CA LEU A 42 10.20 0.88 -16.82
C LEU A 42 9.03 -0.10 -16.95
N VAL A 43 8.64 -0.71 -15.84
CA VAL A 43 7.46 -1.58 -15.79
C VAL A 43 6.28 -0.74 -16.28
N GLN A 44 5.80 -1.05 -17.47
CA GLN A 44 4.62 -0.36 -17.98
C GLN A 44 3.44 -0.81 -17.13
N CYS A 45 2.58 0.14 -16.80
CA CYS A 45 1.30 -0.19 -16.20
C CYS A 45 0.64 -1.26 -17.09
N PRO A 46 0.04 -2.32 -16.50
CA PRO A 46 -0.81 -3.20 -17.26
C PRO A 46 -1.81 -2.37 -18.05
N GLU A 47 -1.98 -2.70 -19.32
CA GLU A 47 -2.94 -2.00 -20.15
C GLU A 47 -4.32 -2.10 -19.48
N PHE A 48 -4.92 -0.97 -19.14
CA PHE A 48 -6.22 -0.94 -18.52
C PHE A 48 -7.26 -1.44 -19.51
N LYS A 49 -7.73 -2.67 -19.34
CA LYS A 49 -8.81 -3.25 -20.14
C LYS A 49 -10.13 -3.03 -19.41
N LYS A 50 -11.03 -2.25 -20.01
CA LYS A 50 -12.41 -2.16 -19.55
C LYS A 50 -13.03 -3.55 -19.62
N GLN A 51 -13.28 -4.16 -18.46
CA GLN A 51 -13.94 -5.45 -18.39
C GLN A 51 -15.32 -5.34 -19.04
N ARG A 52 -15.60 -6.25 -20.00
CA ARG A 52 -16.94 -6.39 -20.58
C ARG A 52 -17.90 -6.72 -19.43
N GLY A 53 -18.92 -5.89 -19.25
CA GLY A 53 -19.97 -6.11 -18.25
C GLY A 53 -19.79 -5.44 -16.89
N LYS A 54 -18.70 -4.69 -16.61
CA LYS A 54 -18.62 -3.94 -15.33
C LYS A 54 -19.63 -2.77 -15.36
N PRO A 55 -20.71 -2.80 -14.56
CA PRO A 55 -21.63 -1.69 -14.51
C PRO A 55 -20.89 -0.47 -13.93
N LYS A 56 -21.20 0.73 -14.44
CA LYS A 56 -20.70 1.95 -13.79
C LYS A 56 -21.29 1.99 -12.38
N LYS A 57 -20.44 2.06 -11.35
CA LYS A 57 -20.89 2.28 -9.97
C LYS A 57 -21.55 3.65 -9.93
N GLN A 58 -22.88 3.70 -9.77
CA GLN A 58 -23.55 4.94 -9.42
C GLN A 58 -23.29 5.20 -7.95
N MET A 59 -22.68 6.35 -7.64
CA MET A 59 -22.60 6.83 -6.27
C MET A 59 -23.93 7.52 -5.96
N ARG A 60 -24.50 7.26 -4.78
CA ARG A 60 -25.65 8.03 -4.29
C ARG A 60 -25.13 9.45 -4.06
N LEU A 61 -25.75 10.42 -4.73
CA LEU A 61 -25.47 11.84 -4.53
C LEU A 61 -26.48 12.38 -3.52
N GLU A 62 -26.02 13.23 -2.62
CA GLU A 62 -26.91 14.00 -1.75
C GLU A 62 -27.67 15.08 -2.56
N PRO A 63 -28.81 15.60 -2.07
CA PRO A 63 -29.67 16.53 -2.83
C PRO A 63 -28.94 17.78 -3.36
N ASP A 64 -27.91 18.23 -2.64
CA ASP A 64 -27.13 19.43 -2.96
C ASP A 64 -25.86 19.14 -3.79
N GLU A 65 -25.60 17.88 -4.17
CA GLU A 65 -24.42 17.52 -4.96
C GLU A 65 -24.65 17.64 -6.47
N ILE A 66 -23.77 18.38 -7.15
CA ILE A 66 -23.83 18.58 -8.60
C ILE A 66 -23.38 17.30 -9.33
N LYS A 67 -24.21 16.80 -10.24
CA LYS A 67 -23.81 15.73 -11.19
C LYS A 67 -22.82 16.30 -12.20
N LEU A 68 -21.57 15.85 -12.16
CA LEU A 68 -20.61 16.11 -13.23
C LEU A 68 -20.99 15.29 -14.46
N ASP A 69 -21.86 15.83 -15.31
CA ASP A 69 -22.34 15.24 -16.56
C ASP A 69 -21.29 15.30 -17.67
N GLY A 70 -20.10 14.73 -17.42
CA GLY A 70 -19.12 14.36 -18.46
C GLY A 70 -18.58 15.47 -19.37
N THR A 71 -19.00 16.73 -19.24
CA THR A 71 -18.53 17.85 -20.05
C THR A 71 -17.98 18.95 -19.16
N THR A 72 -16.90 18.65 -18.46
CA THR A 72 -16.12 19.68 -17.78
C THR A 72 -15.37 20.52 -18.82
N LYS A 73 -16.07 21.43 -19.50
CA LYS A 73 -15.46 22.55 -20.25
C LYS A 73 -15.05 23.62 -19.24
N LEU A 74 -14.07 23.31 -18.38
CA LEU A 74 -13.34 24.35 -17.70
C LEU A 74 -12.43 25.02 -18.74
N LYS A 75 -12.83 26.21 -19.18
CA LYS A 75 -11.94 27.11 -19.93
C LYS A 75 -10.82 27.46 -18.95
N LYS A 76 -9.58 27.02 -19.22
CA LYS A 76 -8.40 27.53 -18.50
C LYS A 76 -8.44 29.05 -18.61
N GLY A 77 -8.57 29.74 -17.48
CA GLY A 77 -8.38 31.18 -17.41
C GLY A 77 -6.98 31.50 -17.92
N SER A 78 -6.90 32.43 -18.87
CA SER A 78 -5.64 33.04 -19.31
C SER A 78 -5.06 33.81 -18.12
N LEU A 79 -3.90 33.39 -17.65
CA LEU A 79 -3.11 34.17 -16.70
C LEU A 79 -2.55 35.38 -17.48
N HIS A 80 -2.90 36.59 -17.04
CA HIS A 80 -2.12 37.79 -17.34
C HIS A 80 -0.88 37.80 -16.43
#